data_AF-A0A942DSM8-F1
#
_entry.id   AF-A0A942DSM8-F1
#
_cell.length_a   1.000
_cell.length_b   1.000
_cell.length_c   1.000
_cell.angle_alpha   90.00
_cell.angle_beta   90.00
_cell.angle_gamma   90.00
#
_symmetry.space_group_name_H-M   'P 1'
#
loop_
_entity.id
_entity.type
_entity.pdbx_description
1 polymer ?
#
loop_
_entity_poly.entity_id
_entity_poly.type
_entity_poly.pdbx_seq_one_letter_code
_entity_poly.pdbx_strand_id
1 'polypeptide(L)'
;MSSSNKHKSTTTDLDSILNYVDSSRGLKAKVGEGGKVQIFQDLDGKIFTFSVQDIGEILHRMDADGKPFIQLNLKGGHKVLFTDTLIGFKPVETLGLDITRIPKVVTTPDLLSVFEAIEESMGAESGADGEVEILKKVYFSILSGGEQVGFDLAFERKWLNRLIASRSKACA
;
A
#
# COMPACT_ATOMS: atom_id res chain seq x y z
N MET A 1 7.69 -39.38 19.67
CA MET A 1 7.94 -38.99 18.26
C MET A 1 7.91 -37.49 18.18
N SER A 2 9.01 -36.92 17.71
CA SER A 2 9.38 -35.50 17.79
C SER A 2 8.52 -34.62 16.88
N SER A 3 8.26 -33.39 17.30
CA SER A 3 8.06 -32.27 16.38
C SER A 3 8.64 -31.02 17.02
N SER A 4 9.77 -30.63 16.45
CA SER A 4 10.78 -29.68 16.89
C SER A 4 10.47 -28.23 16.48
N ASN A 5 10.82 -27.30 17.39
CA ASN A 5 11.33 -25.94 17.17
C ASN A 5 10.64 -25.00 16.15
N LYS A 6 9.80 -24.10 16.64
CA LYS A 6 9.46 -22.80 16.00
C LYS A 6 9.88 -21.64 16.91
N HIS A 7 11.16 -21.28 16.95
CA HIS A 7 11.57 -20.01 17.57
C HIS A 7 12.90 -19.42 17.05
N LYS A 8 13.34 -19.79 15.84
CA LYS A 8 14.57 -19.26 15.21
C LYS A 8 14.33 -18.33 14.00
N SER A 9 13.09 -18.07 13.56
CA SER A 9 12.86 -17.53 12.21
C SER A 9 13.02 -16.00 12.07
N THR A 10 12.70 -15.20 13.08
CA THR A 10 12.49 -13.74 12.91
C THR A 10 13.72 -12.97 12.45
N THR A 11 14.93 -13.36 12.88
CA THR A 11 16.17 -12.70 12.45
C THR A 11 16.50 -13.04 11.00
N THR A 12 16.40 -14.32 10.62
CA THR A 12 16.61 -14.77 9.23
C THR A 12 15.57 -14.17 8.29
N ASP A 13 14.34 -14.01 8.77
CA ASP A 13 13.26 -13.37 8.03
C ASP A 13 13.59 -11.90 7.74
N LEU A 14 14.05 -11.14 8.73
CA LEU A 14 14.48 -9.76 8.52
C LEU A 14 15.63 -9.66 7.52
N ASP A 15 16.67 -10.49 7.67
CA ASP A 15 17.82 -10.50 6.77
C ASP A 15 17.39 -10.73 5.31
N SER A 16 16.40 -11.59 5.08
CA SER A 16 15.83 -11.84 3.76
C SER A 16 15.21 -10.59 3.14
N ILE A 17 14.42 -9.83 3.92
CA ILE A 17 13.81 -8.56 3.47
C ILE A 17 14.90 -7.56 3.13
N LEU A 18 15.88 -7.39 4.01
CA LEU A 18 16.96 -6.42 3.83
C LEU A 18 17.80 -6.76 2.60
N ASN A 19 18.18 -8.02 2.42
CA ASN A 19 18.94 -8.47 1.24
C ASN A 19 18.19 -8.19 -0.06
N TYR A 20 16.87 -8.41 -0.10
CA TYR A 20 16.08 -8.10 -1.29
C TYR A 20 16.00 -6.60 -1.55
N VAL A 21 15.72 -5.80 -0.51
CA VAL A 21 15.65 -4.35 -0.61
C VAL A 21 16.99 -3.76 -1.05
N ASP A 22 18.11 -4.23 -0.52
CA ASP A 22 19.46 -3.80 -0.91
C ASP A 22 19.80 -4.16 -2.36
N SER A 23 19.20 -5.23 -2.90
CA SER A 23 19.34 -5.62 -4.30
C SER A 23 18.38 -4.90 -5.26
N SER A 24 17.39 -4.19 -4.72
CA SER A 24 16.36 -3.50 -5.50
C SER A 24 16.87 -2.14 -6.01
N ARG A 25 16.30 -1.67 -7.12
CA ARG A 25 16.70 -0.38 -7.71
C ARG A 25 16.01 0.82 -7.08
N GLY A 26 14.82 0.64 -6.52
CA GLY A 26 13.98 1.75 -6.06
C GLY A 26 13.58 1.71 -4.59
N LEU A 27 14.04 0.71 -3.81
CA LEU A 27 13.74 0.61 -2.39
C LEU A 27 15.01 0.76 -1.55
N LYS A 28 14.87 1.38 -0.38
CA LYS A 28 15.97 1.51 0.60
C LYS A 28 15.47 1.17 1.99
N ALA A 29 16.20 0.33 2.71
CA ALA A 29 15.85 -0.03 4.08
C ALA A 29 16.60 0.83 5.10
N LYS A 30 15.92 1.15 6.20
CA LYS A 30 16.52 1.68 7.41
C LYS A 30 15.97 0.92 8.61
N VAL A 31 16.87 0.31 9.38
CA VAL A 31 16.52 -0.32 10.66
C VAL A 31 16.68 0.72 11.75
N GLY A 32 15.57 1.04 12.42
CA GLY A 32 15.53 1.94 13.57
C GLY A 32 15.63 1.19 14.90
N GLU A 33 15.63 1.95 15.98
CA GLU A 33 15.61 1.40 17.33
C GLU A 33 14.32 0.61 17.61
N GLY A 34 14.41 -0.37 18.52
CA GLY A 34 13.25 -1.16 18.95
C GLY A 34 12.73 -2.17 17.92
N GLY A 35 13.50 -2.46 16.86
CA GLY A 35 13.09 -3.41 15.82
C GLY A 35 12.06 -2.83 14.83
N LYS A 36 12.00 -1.50 14.71
CA LYS A 36 11.21 -0.82 13.69
C LYS A 36 12.00 -0.76 12.39
N VAL A 37 11.40 -1.18 11.28
CA VAL A 37 12.00 -1.16 9.95
C VAL A 37 11.23 -0.18 9.08
N GLN A 38 11.96 0.66 8.35
CA GLN A 38 11.42 1.59 7.37
C GLN A 38 11.96 1.22 5.99
N ILE A 39 11.06 1.08 5.01
CA ILE A 39 11.41 0.91 3.61
C ILE A 39 10.97 2.17 2.87
N PHE A 40 11.93 2.89 2.31
CA PHE A 40 11.72 4.09 1.50
C PHE A 40 11.58 3.71 0.04
N GLN A 41 10.59 4.28 -0.64
CA GLN A 41 10.38 4.16 -2.09
C GLN A 41 10.91 5.41 -2.80
N ASP A 42 11.93 5.24 -3.64
CA ASP A 42 12.56 6.35 -4.36
C ASP A 42 11.59 7.00 -5.38
N LEU A 43 10.64 6.23 -5.93
CA LEU A 43 9.74 6.70 -6.99
C LEU A 43 8.86 7.87 -6.55
N ASP A 44 8.29 7.80 -5.34
CA ASP A 44 7.29 8.74 -4.83
C ASP A 44 7.60 9.27 -3.42
N GLY A 45 8.75 8.89 -2.86
CA GLY A 45 9.22 9.29 -1.55
C GLY A 45 8.45 8.68 -0.38
N LYS A 46 7.62 7.65 -0.61
CA LYS A 46 6.81 7.03 0.43
C LYS A 46 7.61 6.14 1.34
N ILE A 47 7.17 6.07 2.59
CA ILE A 47 7.80 5.26 3.64
C ILE A 47 6.79 4.23 4.11
N PHE A 48 7.13 2.97 3.88
CA PHE A 48 6.47 1.83 4.49
C PHE A 48 7.19 1.48 5.80
N THR A 49 6.43 1.29 6.88
CA THR A 49 6.99 1.02 8.20
C THR A 49 6.35 -0.22 8.83
N PHE A 50 7.16 -1.11 9.38
CA PHE A 50 6.70 -2.29 10.11
C PHE A 50 7.62 -2.65 11.28
N SER A 51 7.13 -3.46 12.22
CA SER A 51 7.97 -4.05 13.27
C SER A 51 8.46 -5.43 12.86
N VAL A 52 9.70 -5.77 13.20
CA VAL A 52 10.22 -7.15 13.05
C VAL A 52 9.34 -8.15 13.79
N GLN A 53 8.71 -7.74 14.90
CA GLN A 53 7.81 -8.60 15.66
C GLN A 53 6.50 -8.90 14.92
N ASP A 54 6.12 -8.07 13.94
CA ASP A 54 4.90 -8.25 13.16
C ASP A 54 5.10 -9.13 11.93
N ILE A 55 6.34 -9.53 11.63
CA ILE A 55 6.65 -10.46 10.53
C ILE A 55 6.03 -11.83 10.86
N GLY A 56 5.15 -12.32 9.99
CA GLY A 56 4.57 -13.64 10.07
C GLY A 56 5.29 -14.65 9.18
N GLU A 57 5.39 -14.34 7.88
CA GLU A 57 6.01 -15.20 6.88
C GLU A 57 6.52 -14.36 5.70
N ILE A 58 7.59 -14.81 5.06
CA ILE A 58 8.14 -14.19 3.85
C ILE A 58 8.16 -15.22 2.73
N LEU A 59 7.62 -14.84 1.58
CA LEU A 59 7.58 -15.69 0.39
C LEU A 59 8.31 -15.01 -0.76
N HIS A 60 9.32 -15.68 -1.30
CA HIS A 60 9.98 -15.28 -2.54
C HIS A 60 9.17 -15.80 -3.72
N ARG A 61 8.86 -14.92 -4.67
CA ARG A 61 8.04 -15.23 -5.83
C ARG A 61 8.61 -14.61 -7.09
N MET A 62 8.08 -15.02 -8.23
CA MET A 62 8.28 -14.36 -9.51
C MET A 62 6.93 -13.97 -10.09
N ASP A 63 6.86 -12.82 -10.74
CA ASP A 63 5.66 -12.41 -11.47
C ASP A 63 5.56 -13.16 -12.81
N ALA A 64 4.53 -12.84 -13.60
CA ALA A 64 4.29 -13.48 -14.90
C ALA A 64 5.42 -13.21 -15.92
N ASP A 65 6.20 -12.15 -15.71
CA ASP A 65 7.34 -11.76 -16.55
C ASP A 65 8.67 -12.36 -16.03
N GLY A 66 8.62 -13.17 -14.97
CA GLY A 66 9.80 -13.77 -14.33
C GLY A 66 10.58 -12.82 -13.43
N LYS A 67 10.05 -11.62 -13.12
CA LYS A 67 10.73 -10.69 -12.22
C LYS A 67 10.51 -11.10 -10.77
N PRO A 68 11.58 -11.15 -9.94
CA PRO A 68 11.46 -11.56 -8.57
C PRO A 68 10.78 -10.49 -7.71
N PHE A 69 9.93 -10.93 -6.78
CA PHE A 69 9.33 -10.09 -5.75
C PHE A 69 9.22 -10.85 -4.43
N ILE A 70 9.18 -10.11 -3.32
CA ILE A 70 8.93 -10.68 -2.00
C ILE A 70 7.52 -10.34 -1.56
N GLN A 71 6.80 -11.34 -1.05
CA GLN A 71 5.56 -11.13 -0.31
C GLN A 71 5.83 -11.29 1.19
N LEU A 72 5.66 -10.20 1.93
CA LEU A 72 5.67 -10.15 3.38
C LEU A 72 4.24 -10.35 3.89
N ASN A 73 4.03 -11.42 4.64
CA ASN A 73 2.81 -11.68 5.39
C ASN A 73 3.02 -11.20 6.83
N LEU A 74 2.24 -10.22 7.26
CA LEU A 74 2.25 -9.71 8.62
C LEU A 74 1.31 -10.55 9.50
N LYS A 75 1.61 -10.64 10.80
CA LYS A 75 0.79 -11.37 11.79
C LYS A 75 -0.64 -10.84 11.90
N GLY A 76 -0.87 -9.57 11.53
CA GLY A 76 -2.21 -8.97 11.44
C GLY A 76 -3.05 -9.45 10.23
N GLY A 77 -2.53 -10.37 9.41
CA GLY A 77 -3.21 -10.87 8.21
C GLY A 77 -3.01 -10.00 6.96
N HIS A 78 -2.34 -8.86 7.11
CA HIS A 78 -1.97 -7.98 6.01
C HIS A 78 -0.84 -8.59 5.17
N LYS A 79 -0.89 -8.33 3.86
CA LYS A 79 0.11 -8.79 2.89
C LYS A 79 0.68 -7.59 2.15
N VAL A 80 1.99 -7.55 2.05
CA VAL A 80 2.75 -6.48 1.42
C VAL A 80 3.70 -7.09 0.40
N LEU A 81 3.75 -6.54 -0.80
CA LEU A 81 4.53 -7.05 -1.91
C LEU A 81 5.65 -6.08 -2.22
N PHE A 82 6.89 -6.46 -1.96
CA PHE A 82 8.09 -5.74 -2.35
C PHE A 82 8.49 -6.16 -3.76
N THR A 83 8.41 -5.23 -4.69
CA THR A 83 8.99 -5.37 -6.02
C THR A 83 10.31 -4.61 -6.09
N ASP A 84 10.93 -4.56 -7.26
CA ASP A 84 12.20 -3.86 -7.48
C ASP A 84 12.11 -2.33 -7.27
N THR A 85 10.94 -1.72 -7.45
CA THR A 85 10.76 -0.26 -7.34
C THR A 85 9.58 0.16 -6.48
N LEU A 86 8.61 -0.72 -6.28
CA LEU A 86 7.34 -0.41 -5.65
C LEU A 86 6.97 -1.40 -4.56
N ILE A 87 6.19 -0.90 -3.61
CA ILE A 87 5.57 -1.72 -2.57
C ILE A 87 4.06 -1.77 -2.83
N GLY A 88 3.55 -2.97 -3.07
CA GLY A 88 2.14 -3.24 -3.30
C GLY A 88 1.42 -3.71 -2.03
N PHE A 89 0.13 -3.39 -1.92
CA PHE A 89 -0.72 -3.79 -0.81
C PHE A 89 -2.16 -4.02 -1.27
N LYS A 90 -2.98 -4.67 -0.43
CA LYS A 90 -4.40 -4.88 -0.70
C LYS A 90 -5.20 -3.62 -0.30
N PRO A 91 -6.04 -3.05 -1.18
CA PRO A 91 -6.94 -1.97 -0.79
C PRO A 91 -8.04 -2.47 0.17
N VAL A 92 -8.59 -1.58 0.99
CA VAL A 92 -9.64 -1.92 1.97
C VAL A 92 -11.00 -2.03 1.30
N GLU A 93 -11.71 -3.11 1.58
CA GLU A 93 -13.07 -3.31 1.08
C GLU A 93 -13.98 -2.18 1.56
N THR A 94 -14.63 -1.49 0.61
CA THR A 94 -15.42 -0.28 0.87
C THR A 94 -16.87 -0.51 0.43
N LEU A 95 -17.83 -0.17 1.29
CA LEU A 95 -19.24 -0.40 1.03
C LEU A 95 -19.74 0.38 -0.20
N GLY A 96 -20.49 -0.31 -1.06
CA GLY A 96 -21.02 0.25 -2.30
C GLY A 96 -19.94 0.58 -3.32
N LEU A 97 -18.81 -0.12 -3.28
CA LEU A 97 -17.80 -0.18 -4.33
C LEU A 97 -17.72 -1.62 -4.84
N ASP A 98 -17.78 -1.80 -6.15
CA ASP A 98 -17.63 -3.11 -6.75
C ASP A 98 -16.16 -3.55 -6.67
N ILE A 99 -15.86 -4.41 -5.70
CA ILE A 99 -14.50 -4.90 -5.42
C ILE A 99 -13.89 -5.66 -6.60
N THR A 100 -14.72 -6.18 -7.53
CA THR A 100 -14.23 -6.88 -8.72
C THR A 100 -13.59 -5.93 -9.73
N ARG A 101 -13.89 -4.62 -9.64
CA ARG A 101 -13.35 -3.57 -10.50
C ARG A 101 -12.09 -2.93 -9.95
N ILE A 102 -11.72 -3.21 -8.70
CA ILE A 102 -10.48 -2.71 -8.10
C ILE A 102 -9.38 -3.76 -8.27
N PRO A 103 -8.16 -3.37 -8.67
CA PRO A 103 -7.01 -4.25 -8.62
C PRO A 103 -6.86 -4.91 -7.24
N LYS A 104 -6.57 -6.21 -7.22
CA LYS A 104 -6.37 -6.98 -5.98
C LYS A 104 -5.15 -6.49 -5.18
N VAL A 105 -4.20 -5.87 -5.88
CA VAL A 105 -2.99 -5.26 -5.33
C VAL A 105 -2.86 -3.89 -6.00
N VAL A 106 -2.61 -2.88 -5.18
CA VAL A 106 -2.40 -1.49 -5.57
C VAL A 106 -1.10 -0.98 -4.93
N THR A 107 -0.64 0.17 -5.38
CA THR A 107 0.59 0.86 -4.95
C THR A 107 0.28 2.32 -4.63
N THR A 108 1.19 3.01 -3.97
CA THR A 108 1.01 4.43 -3.61
C THR A 108 0.85 5.39 -4.80
N PRO A 109 1.49 5.19 -5.98
CA PRO A 109 1.19 5.99 -7.18
C PRO A 109 -0.26 5.91 -7.65
N ASP A 110 -0.97 4.80 -7.37
CA ASP A 110 -2.38 4.66 -7.77
C ASP A 110 -3.28 5.71 -7.09
N LEU A 111 -2.87 6.23 -5.92
CA LEU A 111 -3.58 7.34 -5.27
C LEU A 111 -3.55 8.62 -6.12
N LEU A 112 -2.40 8.94 -6.70
CA LEU A 112 -2.26 10.13 -7.55
C LEU A 112 -3.10 9.97 -8.82
N SER A 113 -3.02 8.82 -9.49
CA SER A 113 -3.81 8.56 -10.69
C SER A 113 -5.32 8.63 -10.43
N VAL A 114 -5.79 8.09 -9.30
CA VAL A 114 -7.21 8.20 -8.92
C VAL A 114 -7.58 9.65 -8.57
N PHE A 115 -6.68 10.40 -7.91
CA PHE A 115 -6.92 11.81 -7.60
C PHE A 115 -7.06 12.66 -8.87
N GLU A 116 -6.16 12.50 -9.83
CA GLU A 116 -6.21 13.19 -11.14
C GLU A 116 -7.52 12.87 -11.88
N ALA A 117 -7.95 11.60 -11.88
CA ALA A 117 -9.22 11.20 -12.48
C ALA A 117 -10.44 11.85 -11.78
N ILE A 118 -10.37 12.09 -10.47
CA ILE A 118 -11.43 12.82 -9.74
C ILE A 118 -11.47 14.28 -10.21
N GLU A 119 -10.32 14.95 -10.30
CA GLU A 119 -10.24 16.35 -10.73
C GLU A 119 -10.75 16.53 -12.17
N GLU A 120 -10.37 15.62 -13.08
CA GLU A 120 -10.86 15.61 -14.47
C GLU A 120 -12.38 15.43 -14.51
N SER A 121 -12.91 14.47 -13.74
CA SER A 121 -14.36 14.20 -13.69
C SER A 121 -15.16 15.37 -13.11
N MET A 122 -14.61 16.09 -12.13
CA MET A 122 -15.25 17.27 -11.54
C MET A 122 -15.29 18.46 -12.50
N GLY A 123 -14.42 18.51 -13.51
CA GLY A 123 -14.40 19.54 -14.55
C GLY A 123 -15.37 19.31 -15.71
N ALA A 124 -15.99 18.13 -15.81
CA ALA A 124 -16.87 17.76 -16.91
C ALA A 124 -18.34 18.19 -16.66
N GLU A 125 -18.96 18.90 -17.61
CA GLU A 125 -20.23 19.61 -17.41
C GLU A 125 -21.51 18.74 -17.34
N SER A 126 -21.46 17.40 -17.40
CA SER A 126 -22.69 16.58 -17.31
C SER A 126 -22.44 15.11 -16.91
N GLY A 127 -23.11 14.64 -15.84
CA GLY A 127 -23.23 13.21 -15.51
C GLY A 127 -22.14 12.60 -14.62
N ALA A 128 -21.10 13.36 -14.26
CA ALA A 128 -19.93 12.85 -13.54
C ALA A 128 -20.13 12.65 -12.03
N ASP A 129 -21.22 13.14 -11.42
CA ASP A 129 -21.42 13.08 -9.96
C ASP A 129 -21.36 11.63 -9.41
N GLY A 130 -21.95 10.67 -10.12
CA GLY A 130 -21.92 9.26 -9.72
C GLY A 130 -20.52 8.66 -9.83
N GLU A 131 -19.78 9.02 -10.87
CA GLU A 131 -18.41 8.56 -11.12
C GLU A 131 -17.43 9.14 -10.10
N VAL A 132 -17.53 10.44 -9.81
CA VAL A 132 -16.73 11.14 -8.79
C VAL A 132 -16.91 10.47 -7.43
N GLU A 133 -18.13 10.11 -7.04
CA GLU A 133 -18.37 9.41 -5.76
C GLU A 133 -17.78 7.99 -5.75
N ILE A 134 -17.78 7.28 -6.88
CA ILE A 134 -17.08 5.99 -7.00
C ILE A 134 -15.57 6.17 -6.86
N LEU A 135 -14.98 7.13 -7.58
CA LEU A 135 -13.54 7.40 -7.52
C LEU A 135 -13.09 7.82 -6.12
N LYS A 136 -13.89 8.63 -5.40
CA LYS A 136 -13.62 8.95 -3.98
C LYS A 136 -13.58 7.71 -3.09
N LYS A 137 -14.49 6.75 -3.32
CA LYS A 137 -14.47 5.46 -2.59
C LYS A 137 -13.25 4.63 -2.95
N VAL A 138 -12.82 4.60 -4.22
CA VAL A 138 -11.58 3.93 -4.65
C VAL A 138 -10.38 4.58 -3.97
N TYR A 139 -10.29 5.90 -3.98
CA TYR A 139 -9.21 6.63 -3.32
C TYR A 139 -9.16 6.32 -1.82
N PHE A 140 -10.31 6.36 -1.14
CA PHE A 140 -10.42 6.00 0.27
C PHE A 140 -9.98 4.55 0.53
N SER A 141 -10.44 3.61 -0.31
CA SER A 141 -10.11 2.19 -0.22
C SER A 141 -8.59 1.95 -0.29
N ILE A 142 -7.91 2.60 -1.25
CA ILE A 142 -6.45 2.52 -1.40
C ILE A 142 -5.75 3.21 -0.21
N LEU A 143 -6.18 4.43 0.15
CA LEU A 143 -5.58 5.21 1.24
C LEU A 143 -5.62 4.44 2.56
N SER A 144 -6.79 3.93 2.93
CA SER A 144 -6.98 3.15 4.15
C SER A 144 -6.22 1.82 4.13
N GLY A 145 -6.12 1.16 2.97
CA GLY A 145 -5.29 -0.03 2.83
C GLY A 145 -3.82 0.25 3.07
N GLY A 146 -3.30 1.35 2.50
CA GLY A 146 -1.89 1.74 2.66
C GLY A 146 -1.55 2.06 4.11
N GLU A 147 -2.39 2.83 4.79
CA GLU A 147 -2.19 3.16 6.20
C GLU A 147 -2.27 1.92 7.11
N GLN A 148 -3.20 0.99 6.85
CA GLN A 148 -3.32 -0.24 7.63
C GLN A 148 -2.08 -1.12 7.55
N VAL A 149 -1.42 -1.16 6.38
CA VAL A 149 -0.19 -1.95 6.25
C VAL A 149 1.03 -1.24 6.81
N GLY A 150 1.01 0.08 6.94
CA GLY A 150 2.08 0.87 7.58
C GLY A 150 2.68 1.98 6.74
N PHE A 151 2.01 2.44 5.68
CA PHE A 151 2.42 3.65 4.97
C PHE A 151 2.06 4.93 5.72
N ASP A 152 2.96 5.92 5.68
CA ASP A 152 2.62 7.30 6.02
C ASP A 152 1.96 8.00 4.82
N LEU A 153 0.63 8.13 4.88
CA LEU A 153 -0.20 8.77 3.86
C LEU A 153 -0.94 9.99 4.41
N ALA A 154 -0.38 10.65 5.44
CA ALA A 154 -1.01 11.80 6.08
C ALA A 154 -1.26 12.96 5.11
N PHE A 155 -0.45 13.08 4.06
CA PHE A 155 -0.63 14.09 3.01
C PHE A 155 -1.80 13.75 2.08
N GLU A 156 -1.86 12.52 1.58
CA GLU A 156 -2.94 12.01 0.73
C GLU A 156 -4.29 12.03 1.45
N ARG A 157 -4.29 11.82 2.76
CA ARG A 157 -5.47 11.98 3.61
C ARG A 157 -5.99 13.41 3.61
N LYS A 158 -5.11 14.42 3.56
CA LYS A 158 -5.54 15.83 3.43
C LYS A 158 -6.20 16.08 2.07
N TRP A 159 -5.73 15.44 1.00
CA TRP A 159 -6.38 15.54 -0.31
C TRP A 159 -7.80 15.01 -0.29
N LEU A 160 -8.02 13.82 0.29
CA LEU A 160 -9.38 13.28 0.44
C LEU A 160 -10.30 14.21 1.22
N ASN A 161 -9.81 14.79 2.32
CA ASN A 161 -10.61 15.74 3.12
C ASN A 161 -11.01 16.98 2.32
N ARG A 162 -10.14 17.46 1.42
CA ARG A 162 -10.47 18.58 0.51
C ARG A 162 -11.52 18.20 -0.52
N LEU A 163 -11.43 16.99 -1.10
CA LEU A 163 -12.40 16.47 -2.05
C LEU A 163 -13.80 16.25 -1.46
N ILE A 164 -13.87 15.94 -0.16
CA ILE A 164 -15.14 15.83 0.56
C ILE A 164 -15.71 17.22 0.83
N ALA A 165 -14.86 18.17 1.25
CA ALA A 165 -15.27 19.54 1.58
C ALA A 165 -15.71 20.39 0.37
N SER A 166 -15.17 20.13 -0.83
CA SER A 166 -15.49 20.90 -2.05
C SER A 166 -16.96 20.79 -2.46
N ARG A 167 -17.63 19.66 -2.18
CA ARG A 167 -19.06 19.46 -2.46
C ARG A 167 -19.96 20.36 -1.59
N SER A 168 -19.53 20.70 -0.38
CA SER A 168 -20.33 21.49 0.56
C SER A 168 -20.39 22.98 0.23
N LYS A 169 -19.52 23.48 -0.67
CA LYS A 169 -19.49 24.91 -1.06
C LYS A 169 -20.22 25.22 -2.37
N ALA A 170 -20.55 24.22 -3.18
CA ALA A 170 -21.29 24.42 -4.43
C ALA A 170 -22.82 24.49 -4.23
N CYS A 171 -23.32 24.29 -3.00
CA CYS A 171 -24.74 24.34 -2.65
C CYS A 171 -25.11 25.48 -1.68
N ALA A 172 -24.25 26.48 -1.48
CA ALA A 172 -24.51 27.63 -0.60
C ALA A 172 -24.58 28.94 -1.38
#